data_AF-A0A1B6G110-F1
#
_entry.id   AF-A0A1B6G110-F1
#
_cell.length_a   1.000
_cell.length_b   1.000
_cell.length_c   1.000
_cell.angle_alpha   90.00
_cell.angle_beta   90.00
_cell.angle_gamma   90.00
#
_symmetry.space_group_name_H-M   'P 1'
#
loop_
_entity.id
_entity.type
_entity.pdbx_description
1 polymer ?
#
loop_
_entity_poly.entity_id
_entity_poly.type
_entity_poly.pdbx_seq_one_letter_code
_entity_poly.pdbx_strand_id
1 'polypeptide(L)'
;PNRDPFNISNDVFYMPRSEQSIRLKAAGANLIQHSTPVVELRAPFIPTYMGVIRLRNFHRMPIKRYVHGPVSVNSPLTAQPLLKHIKKKQQQREQERLASGGGDVFFMRTPEDLSGKDGDLILVEFSEEHPPLTNQVGMCSKIKNYYKRIIGK
;
A
#
# COMPACT_ATOMS: atom_id res chain seq x y z
N PRO A 1 30.37 1.13 23.06
CA PRO A 1 29.34 0.26 23.64
C PRO A 1 28.67 -0.58 22.55
N ASN A 2 28.66 -1.91 22.74
CA ASN A 2 28.08 -2.95 21.86
C ASN A 2 26.83 -2.47 21.11
N ARG A 3 26.98 -2.09 19.84
CA ARG A 3 25.84 -2.03 18.92
C ARG A 3 25.78 -3.39 18.26
N ASP A 4 24.67 -4.09 18.50
CA ASP A 4 24.31 -5.28 17.75
C ASP A 4 24.48 -4.98 16.24
N PRO A 5 25.32 -5.72 15.50
CA PRO A 5 25.52 -5.52 14.07
C PRO A 5 24.22 -5.54 13.25
N PHE A 6 23.17 -6.17 13.78
CA PHE A 6 21.86 -6.27 13.14
C PHE A 6 20.88 -5.16 13.55
N ASN A 7 21.26 -4.26 14.47
CA ASN A 7 20.45 -3.10 14.85
C ASN A 7 20.59 -1.97 13.82
N ILE A 8 19.94 -2.14 12.67
CA ILE A 8 19.86 -1.18 11.56
C ILE A 8 18.69 -0.20 11.70
N SER A 9 17.81 -0.38 12.69
CA SER A 9 16.51 0.29 12.74
C SER A 9 16.57 1.78 13.10
N ASN A 10 17.74 2.32 13.46
CA ASN A 10 17.92 3.73 13.85
C ASN A 10 16.96 4.19 14.99
N ASP A 11 16.34 3.25 15.71
CA ASP A 11 15.28 3.52 16.69
C ASP A 11 15.73 4.49 17.80
N VAL A 12 17.03 4.47 18.13
CA VAL A 12 17.66 5.38 19.10
C VAL A 12 17.43 6.86 18.77
N PHE A 13 17.31 7.22 17.49
CA PHE A 13 17.02 8.59 17.07
C PHE A 13 15.54 8.98 17.21
N TYR A 14 14.66 7.99 17.30
CA TYR A 14 13.21 8.15 17.40
C TYR A 14 12.67 7.91 18.81
N MET A 15 13.49 7.37 19.73
CA MET A 15 13.11 7.24 21.14
C MET A 15 12.86 8.64 21.75
N PRO A 16 11.69 8.86 22.39
CA PRO A 16 11.43 10.10 23.09
C PRO A 16 12.41 10.26 24.25
N ARG A 17 13.16 11.37 24.30
CA ARG A 17 14.17 11.64 25.35
C ARG A 17 13.58 11.96 26.73
N SER A 18 12.26 11.93 26.88
CA SER A 18 11.56 12.18 28.15
C SER A 18 10.14 11.62 28.09
N GLU A 19 9.64 11.07 29.20
CA GLU A 19 8.26 10.58 29.43
C GLU A 19 7.17 11.67 29.34
N GLN A 20 7.47 12.84 28.76
CA GLN A 20 6.43 13.74 28.34
C GLN A 20 5.75 13.11 27.15
N SER A 21 4.66 12.40 27.44
CA SER A 21 3.69 11.87 26.50
C SER A 21 3.63 12.79 25.30
N ILE A 22 4.21 12.36 24.18
CA ILE A 22 3.90 12.97 22.90
C ILE A 22 2.43 12.63 22.70
N ARG A 23 1.55 13.46 23.26
CA ARG A 23 0.17 13.58 22.81
C ARG A 23 0.33 14.06 21.38
N LEU A 24 0.48 13.11 20.46
CA LEU A 24 0.20 13.30 19.05
C LEU A 24 -1.16 13.99 19.04
N LYS A 25 -1.16 15.30 18.87
CA LYS A 25 -2.38 16.07 18.66
C LYS A 25 -2.95 15.54 17.35
N ALA A 26 -3.77 14.51 17.44
CA ALA A 26 -4.58 13.99 16.36
C ALA A 26 -5.74 14.97 16.12
N ALA A 27 -5.42 16.21 15.76
CA ALA A 27 -6.40 17.15 15.26
C ALA A 27 -6.47 16.96 13.74
N GLY A 28 -7.50 16.24 13.27
CA GLY A 28 -7.97 16.26 11.88
C GLY A 28 -7.17 15.54 10.79
N ALA A 29 -5.85 15.32 10.94
CA ALA A 29 -4.98 14.86 9.83
C ALA A 29 -4.79 13.33 9.71
N ASN A 30 -5.33 12.54 10.65
CA ASN A 30 -5.14 11.10 10.72
C ASN A 30 -6.25 10.27 10.03
N LEU A 31 -7.18 10.90 9.31
CA LEU A 31 -8.20 10.15 8.59
C LEU A 31 -7.54 9.36 7.45
N ILE A 32 -7.57 8.03 7.57
CA ILE A 32 -7.17 7.11 6.51
C ILE A 32 -8.44 6.72 5.77
N GLN A 33 -8.45 6.92 4.46
CA GLN A 33 -9.55 6.50 3.61
C GLN A 33 -9.10 5.29 2.78
N HIS A 34 -9.63 4.12 3.11
CA HIS A 34 -9.40 2.90 2.34
C HIS A 34 -10.22 2.91 1.04
N SER A 35 -9.86 2.03 0.11
CA SER A 35 -10.65 1.84 -1.10
C SER A 35 -12.06 1.33 -0.78
N THR A 36 -13.04 1.68 -1.61
CA THR A 36 -14.42 1.24 -1.43
C THR A 36 -14.55 -0.28 -1.30
N PRO A 37 -13.88 -1.12 -2.13
CA PRO A 37 -13.96 -2.58 -1.98
C PRO A 37 -13.52 -3.11 -0.61
N VAL A 38 -12.56 -2.45 0.04
CA VAL A 38 -12.08 -2.84 1.37
C VAL A 38 -13.01 -2.34 2.47
N VAL A 39 -13.51 -1.10 2.35
CA VAL A 39 -14.50 -0.54 3.30
C VAL A 39 -15.77 -1.42 3.33
N GLU A 40 -16.17 -1.95 2.18
CA GLU A 40 -17.32 -2.85 2.05
C GLU A 40 -16.99 -4.33 2.32
N LEU A 41 -15.77 -4.65 2.77
CA LEU A 41 -15.33 -6.01 3.10
C LEU A 41 -15.51 -7.03 1.94
N ARG A 42 -15.34 -6.59 0.69
CA ARG A 42 -15.57 -7.46 -0.48
C ARG A 42 -14.51 -8.56 -0.59
N ALA A 43 -14.95 -9.76 -0.93
CA ALA A 43 -14.05 -10.81 -1.42
C ALA A 43 -13.54 -10.45 -2.84
N PRO A 44 -12.30 -10.82 -3.22
CA PRO A 44 -11.30 -11.57 -2.45
C PRO A 44 -10.37 -10.69 -1.58
N PHE A 45 -10.58 -9.37 -1.52
CA PHE A 45 -9.72 -8.43 -0.80
C PHE A 45 -9.67 -8.73 0.70
N ILE A 46 -10.84 -9.00 1.29
CA ILE A 46 -10.98 -9.44 2.67
C ILE A 46 -11.43 -10.91 2.68
N PRO A 47 -10.55 -11.86 3.01
CA PRO A 47 -10.93 -13.27 3.08
C PRO A 47 -11.76 -13.54 4.34
N THR A 48 -12.90 -14.21 4.17
CA THR A 48 -13.75 -14.63 5.29
C THR A 48 -13.18 -15.83 6.07
N TYR A 49 -12.40 -16.67 5.40
CA TYR A 49 -11.75 -17.84 5.98
C TYR A 49 -10.39 -18.11 5.33
N MET A 50 -9.43 -18.55 6.14
CA MET A 50 -8.10 -18.96 5.70
C MET A 50 -7.72 -20.30 6.33
N GLY A 51 -7.57 -21.34 5.50
CA GLY A 51 -7.06 -22.63 5.96
C GLY A 51 -5.56 -22.59 6.27
N VAL A 52 -5.06 -23.64 6.91
CA VAL A 52 -3.66 -23.75 7.39
C VAL A 52 -2.62 -23.42 6.32
N ILE A 53 -2.80 -23.92 5.09
CA ILE A 53 -1.87 -23.64 3.98
C ILE A 53 -1.88 -22.15 3.60
N ARG A 54 -3.06 -21.51 3.62
CA ARG A 54 -3.20 -20.09 3.30
C ARG A 54 -2.62 -19.20 4.39
N LEU A 55 -2.72 -19.60 5.65
CA LEU A 55 -2.10 -18.92 6.79
C LEU A 55 -0.57 -18.99 6.72
N ARG A 56 0.01 -20.15 6.39
CA ARG A 56 1.47 -20.28 6.17
C ARG A 56 1.96 -19.37 5.04
N ASN A 57 1.15 -19.21 4.01
CA ASN A 57 1.45 -18.35 2.85
C ASN A 57 0.85 -16.94 2.97
N PHE A 58 0.51 -16.49 4.18
CA PHE A 58 -0.09 -15.17 4.38
C PHE A 58 0.90 -14.08 3.89
N HIS A 59 0.41 -13.17 3.03
CA HIS A 59 1.21 -12.20 2.26
C HIS A 59 2.32 -12.78 1.35
N ARG A 60 2.39 -14.10 1.16
CA ARG A 60 3.38 -14.79 0.32
C ARG A 60 2.69 -15.76 -0.64
N MET A 61 1.77 -15.23 -1.45
CA MET A 61 0.97 -16.07 -2.34
C MET A 61 1.85 -16.68 -3.45
N PRO A 62 1.95 -18.02 -3.56
CA PRO A 62 2.70 -18.65 -4.64
C PRO A 62 2.00 -18.45 -5.98
N ILE A 63 2.76 -18.43 -7.06
CA ILE A 63 2.22 -18.39 -8.42
C ILE A 63 1.47 -19.70 -8.70
N LYS A 64 0.15 -19.61 -8.90
CA LYS A 64 -0.71 -20.75 -9.24
C LYS A 64 -0.94 -20.79 -10.75
N ARG A 65 -0.83 -21.99 -11.35
CA ARG A 65 -1.20 -22.20 -12.75
C ARG A 65 -2.69 -21.99 -12.96
N TYR A 66 -3.05 -21.25 -14.00
CA TYR A 66 -4.43 -21.08 -14.42
C TYR A 66 -4.93 -22.33 -15.12
N VAL A 67 -6.17 -22.74 -14.84
CA VAL A 67 -6.81 -23.91 -15.47
C VAL A 67 -7.47 -23.54 -16.79
N HIS A 68 -7.85 -22.27 -16.95
CA HIS A 68 -8.54 -21.75 -18.13
C HIS A 68 -7.97 -20.38 -18.54
N GLY A 69 -8.27 -19.97 -19.78
CA GLY A 69 -7.89 -18.67 -20.32
C GLY A 69 -6.54 -18.68 -21.04
N PRO A 70 -6.16 -17.54 -21.66
CA PRO A 70 -4.99 -17.47 -22.54
C PRO A 70 -3.67 -17.79 -21.83
N VAL A 71 -3.59 -17.54 -20.53
CA VAL A 71 -2.41 -17.81 -19.67
C VAL A 71 -2.33 -19.26 -19.17
N SER A 72 -3.35 -20.08 -19.42
CA SER A 72 -3.34 -21.52 -19.07
C SER A 72 -2.66 -22.39 -20.13
N VAL A 73 -2.50 -21.87 -21.35
CA VAL A 73 -1.88 -22.59 -22.46
C VAL A 73 -0.35 -22.54 -22.32
N ASN A 74 0.31 -23.67 -22.55
CA ASN A 74 1.78 -23.76 -22.60
C ASN A 74 2.31 -23.14 -23.91
N SER A 75 2.15 -21.83 -24.05
CA SER A 75 2.62 -21.04 -25.19
C SER A 75 3.39 -19.82 -24.68
N PRO A 76 4.42 -19.34 -25.41
CA PRO A 76 5.07 -18.07 -25.06
C PRO A 76 4.05 -16.93 -24.93
N LEU A 77 4.10 -16.22 -23.81
CA LEU A 77 3.24 -15.06 -23.55
C LEU A 77 4.01 -13.77 -23.83
N THR A 78 3.34 -12.80 -24.44
CA THR A 78 3.93 -11.48 -24.71
C THR A 78 3.78 -10.56 -23.50
N ALA A 79 4.90 -10.00 -23.03
CA ALA A 79 4.89 -8.93 -22.04
C ALA A 79 4.50 -7.60 -22.71
N GLN A 80 3.37 -7.02 -22.30
CA GLN A 80 2.82 -5.81 -22.91
C GLN A 80 3.29 -4.54 -22.17
N PRO A 81 3.75 -3.49 -22.86
CA PRO A 81 4.11 -2.23 -22.22
C PRO A 81 2.87 -1.43 -21.81
N LEU A 82 2.93 -0.78 -20.64
CA LEU A 82 1.80 -0.04 -20.08
C LEU A 82 1.86 1.48 -20.28
N LEU A 83 2.92 2.03 -20.88
CA LEU A 83 3.15 3.48 -21.01
C LEU A 83 1.94 4.26 -21.58
N LYS A 84 1.30 3.75 -22.63
CA LYS A 84 0.11 4.37 -23.23
C LYS A 84 -1.11 4.29 -22.29
N HIS A 85 -1.26 3.17 -21.58
CA HIS A 85 -2.35 2.95 -20.64
C HIS A 85 -2.25 3.90 -19.44
N ILE A 86 -1.06 4.02 -18.85
CA ILE A 86 -0.78 4.92 -17.73
C ILE A 86 -1.15 6.37 -18.09
N LYS A 87 -0.63 6.88 -19.21
CA LYS A 87 -0.92 8.25 -19.68
C LYS A 87 -2.42 8.49 -19.90
N LYS A 88 -3.11 7.53 -20.53
CA LYS A 88 -4.55 7.62 -20.78
C LYS A 88 -5.35 7.68 -19.47
N LYS A 89 -5.03 6.81 -18.51
CA LYS A 89 -5.70 6.76 -17.20
C LYS A 89 -5.44 8.03 -16.37
N GLN A 90 -4.22 8.56 -16.41
CA GLN A 90 -3.88 9.82 -15.74
C GLN A 90 -4.68 10.99 -16.31
N GLN A 91 -4.78 11.11 -17.65
CA GLN A 91 -5.59 12.13 -18.30
C GLN A 91 -7.08 12.01 -17.95
N GLN A 92 -7.62 10.78 -17.90
CA GLN A 92 -9.01 10.55 -17.51
C GLN A 92 -9.30 11.01 -16.08
N ARG A 93 -8.45 10.64 -15.11
CA ARG A 93 -8.59 11.06 -13.71
C ARG A 93 -8.48 12.59 -13.55
N GLU A 94 -7.57 13.21 -14.31
CA GLU A 94 -7.43 14.67 -14.31
C GLU A 94 -8.67 15.38 -14.88
N GLN A 95 -9.25 14.87 -15.97
CA GLN A 95 -10.49 15.40 -16.53
C GLN A 95 -11.66 15.28 -15.55
N GLU A 96 -11.79 14.13 -14.86
CA GLU A 96 -12.81 13.94 -13.83
C GLU A 96 -12.62 14.89 -12.65
N ARG A 97 -11.37 15.15 -12.26
CA ARG A 97 -11.03 16.14 -11.23
C ARG A 97 -11.51 17.53 -11.62
N LEU A 98 -11.19 17.97 -12.84
CA LEU A 98 -11.60 19.28 -13.35
C LEU A 98 -13.13 19.39 -13.49
N ALA A 99 -13.80 18.34 -13.97
CA ALA A 99 -15.25 18.29 -14.10
C ALA A 99 -15.99 18.35 -12.76
N SER A 100 -15.35 17.88 -11.69
CA SER A 100 -15.91 17.90 -10.32
C SER A 100 -15.65 19.21 -9.57
N GLY A 101 -15.15 20.25 -10.26
CA GLY A 101 -14.83 21.54 -9.65
C GLY A 101 -13.42 21.62 -9.05
N GLY A 102 -12.54 20.65 -9.32
CA GLY A 102 -11.18 20.61 -8.81
C GLY A 102 -11.05 20.06 -7.39
N GLY A 103 -9.89 20.27 -6.77
CA GLY A 103 -9.60 19.83 -5.41
C GLY A 103 -9.10 18.39 -5.28
N ASP A 104 -9.30 17.81 -4.09
CA ASP A 104 -8.91 16.43 -3.77
C ASP A 104 -10.06 15.47 -4.12
N VAL A 105 -9.84 14.63 -5.13
CA VAL A 105 -10.85 13.68 -5.62
C VAL A 105 -10.41 12.26 -5.31
N PHE A 106 -11.31 11.50 -4.70
CA PHE A 106 -11.09 10.11 -4.38
C PHE A 106 -11.35 9.21 -5.59
N PHE A 107 -10.33 8.47 -6.05
CA PHE A 107 -10.40 7.62 -7.24
C PHE A 107 -10.49 6.12 -6.96
N MET A 108 -10.28 5.66 -5.72
CA MET A 108 -10.18 4.22 -5.40
C MET A 108 -11.56 3.60 -5.12
N ARG A 109 -12.45 3.62 -6.12
CA ARG A 109 -13.87 3.26 -5.97
C ARG A 109 -14.19 1.84 -6.42
N THR A 110 -13.50 1.35 -7.43
CA THR A 110 -13.78 0.03 -8.02
C THR A 110 -12.59 -0.92 -7.85
N PRO A 111 -12.79 -2.25 -7.92
CA PRO A 111 -11.71 -3.23 -7.97
C PRO A 111 -10.67 -2.94 -9.06
N GLU A 112 -11.12 -2.40 -10.21
CA GLU A 112 -10.27 -2.08 -11.35
C GLU A 112 -9.30 -0.94 -11.04
N ASP A 113 -9.71 0.01 -10.18
CA ASP A 113 -8.87 1.14 -9.75
C ASP A 113 -7.72 0.70 -8.83
N LEU A 114 -7.78 -0.51 -8.26
CA LEU A 114 -6.72 -1.09 -7.42
C LEU A 114 -5.65 -1.84 -8.21
N SER A 115 -5.76 -1.87 -9.54
CA SER A 115 -4.79 -2.54 -10.40
C SER A 115 -3.47 -1.77 -10.45
N GLY A 116 -2.33 -2.46 -10.31
CA GLY A 116 -0.99 -1.90 -10.53
C GLY A 116 -0.62 -1.66 -12.00
N LYS A 117 -1.62 -1.39 -12.86
CA LYS A 117 -1.42 -1.12 -14.30
C LYS A 117 -1.28 0.37 -14.60
N ASP A 118 -1.74 1.22 -13.68
CA ASP A 118 -1.72 2.66 -13.79
C ASP A 118 -1.28 3.32 -12.47
N GLY A 119 -1.12 4.64 -12.51
CA GLY A 119 -0.64 5.42 -11.37
C GLY A 119 0.86 5.32 -11.13
N ASP A 120 1.32 6.07 -10.13
CA ASP A 120 2.69 6.00 -9.64
C ASP A 120 2.78 4.90 -8.59
N LEU A 121 3.78 4.03 -8.72
CA LEU A 121 3.95 2.84 -7.89
C LEU A 121 5.27 2.91 -7.12
N ILE A 122 5.23 2.41 -5.89
CA ILE A 122 6.40 2.18 -5.07
C ILE A 122 6.39 0.72 -4.60
N LEU A 123 7.58 0.18 -4.34
CA LEU A 123 7.73 -1.10 -3.64
C LEU A 123 8.19 -0.82 -2.22
N VAL A 124 7.61 -1.55 -1.28
CA VAL A 124 7.96 -1.49 0.14
C VAL A 124 8.33 -2.90 0.57
N GLU A 125 9.59 -3.08 0.95
CA GLU A 125 10.09 -4.33 1.53
C GLU A 125 10.08 -4.21 3.05
N PHE A 126 9.41 -5.15 3.72
CA PHE A 126 9.42 -5.23 5.18
C PHE A 126 10.66 -5.99 5.63
N SER A 127 11.43 -5.42 6.55
CA SER A 127 12.59 -6.08 7.15
C SER A 127 12.21 -7.22 8.11
N GLU A 128 11.00 -7.17 8.67
CA GLU A 128 10.45 -8.22 9.52
C GLU A 128 9.97 -9.41 8.69
N GLU A 129 10.29 -10.64 9.10
CA GLU A 129 9.79 -11.84 8.44
C GLU A 129 8.25 -11.97 8.58
N HIS A 130 7.70 -11.67 9.75
CA HIS A 130 6.27 -11.70 10.00
C HIS A 130 5.85 -10.44 10.76
N PRO A 131 5.58 -9.32 10.05
CA PRO A 131 5.13 -8.11 10.70
C PRO A 131 3.85 -8.39 11.51
N PRO A 132 3.73 -7.85 12.74
CA PRO A 132 2.57 -8.10 13.60
C PRO A 132 1.26 -7.56 12.99
N LEU A 133 1.35 -6.55 12.13
CA LEU A 133 0.24 -5.98 11.38
C LEU A 133 0.66 -5.73 9.94
N THR A 134 -0.19 -6.13 9.00
CA THR A 134 0.03 -5.99 7.56
C THR A 134 -1.22 -5.46 6.87
N ASN A 135 -1.03 -4.71 5.78
CA ASN A 135 -2.12 -4.17 4.99
C ASN A 135 -2.67 -5.21 4.02
N GLN A 136 -3.99 -5.33 3.94
CA GLN A 136 -4.67 -6.03 2.85
C GLN A 136 -4.66 -5.19 1.56
N VAL A 137 -4.85 -5.84 0.41
CA VAL A 137 -4.98 -5.17 -0.88
C VAL A 137 -6.14 -4.18 -0.84
N GLY A 138 -5.89 -2.91 -1.19
CA GLY A 138 -6.87 -1.82 -1.16
C GLY A 138 -6.89 -0.99 0.13
N MET A 139 -6.13 -1.40 1.15
CA MET A 139 -5.88 -0.53 2.31
C MET A 139 -4.97 0.65 1.93
N CYS A 140 -5.05 1.71 2.73
CA CYS A 140 -4.34 2.97 2.50
C CYS A 140 -3.33 3.17 3.63
N SER A 141 -2.16 3.71 3.30
CA SER A 141 -1.14 4.12 4.25
C SER A 141 -0.62 5.50 3.87
N LYS A 142 -0.19 6.28 4.87
CA LYS A 142 0.38 7.61 4.66
C LYS A 142 1.85 7.59 5.05
N ILE A 143 2.70 8.13 4.18
CA ILE A 143 4.11 8.36 4.47
C ILE A 143 4.23 9.73 5.13
N LYS A 144 4.78 9.77 6.35
CA LYS A 144 5.02 11.02 7.10
C LYS A 144 6.52 11.20 7.28
N ASN A 145 7.02 12.33 6.80
CA ASN A 145 8.40 12.73 7.01
C ASN A 145 8.50 13.45 8.36
N TYR A 146 8.78 12.70 9.42
CA TYR A 146 9.00 13.27 10.74
C TYR A 146 10.35 13.99 10.77
N TYR A 147 10.31 15.30 10.99
CA TYR A 147 11.49 16.14 11.07
C TYR A 147 11.53 16.88 12.40
N LYS A 148 12.63 16.72 13.13
CA LYS A 148 12.89 17.47 14.36
C LYS A 148 13.77 18.66 14.00
N ARG A 149 13.22 19.88 14.15
CA ARG A 149 14.00 21.11 14.00
C ARG A 149 15.12 21.13 15.04
N ILE A 150 16.32 21.47 14.59
CA ILE A 150 17.45 21.75 15.46
C ILE A 150 17.30 23.19 15.96
N ILE A 151 17.58 23.45 17.24
CA ILE A 151 17.56 24.81 17.79
C ILE A 151 18.87 25.48 17.37
N GLY A 152 18.77 26.49 16.50
CA GLY A 152 19.91 27.28 16.00
C GLY A 152 20.10 27.12 14.48
N LYS A 153 19.90 28.25 13.77
CA LYS A 153 19.84 28.47 12.31
C LYS A 153 18.93 27.51 11.52
#